data_AF-A0A4V3WBS3-F1
#
_entry.id   AF-A0A4V3WBS3-F1
#
_cell.length_a   1.000
_cell.length_b   1.000
_cell.length_c   1.000
_cell.angle_alpha   90.00
_cell.angle_beta   90.00
_cell.angle_gamma   90.00
#
_symmetry.space_group_name_H-M   'P 1'
#
loop_
_entity.id
_entity.type
_entity.pdbx_description
1 polymer ?
#
loop_
_entity_poly.entity_id
_entity_poly.type
_entity_poly.pdbx_seq_one_letter_code
_entity_poly.pdbx_strand_id
1 'polypeptide(L)'
;MGAARRRQPAVSGGRRMIAWLKTNALLAALLALAVVASAAGVQTLRLAGEQRDHADTLRRHAQELAALGDAARQATEDARAEERRRYTALQEIVDGTRTELDAARADAVAAAAAGERLRQRLAAITAGCRGAGSDPGATAGGPAASSAADLLADVQRRLDAAADGIARHADAAEAAGRACERAYDALK
;
A
#
# COMPACT_ATOMS: atom_id res chain seq x y z
N MET A 1 109.10 70.40 22.76
CA MET A 1 108.53 69.19 23.41
C MET A 1 107.35 69.62 24.27
N GLY A 2 106.21 68.91 24.19
CA GLY A 2 105.12 69.05 25.17
C GLY A 2 103.70 69.06 24.58
N ALA A 3 103.26 67.92 24.06
CA ALA A 3 101.90 67.74 23.56
C ALA A 3 100.85 67.78 24.70
N ALA A 4 99.95 68.77 24.67
CA ALA A 4 98.82 68.85 25.60
C ALA A 4 97.70 67.90 25.18
N ARG A 5 97.69 66.68 25.74
CA ARG A 5 96.56 65.75 25.67
C ARG A 5 95.35 66.34 26.39
N ARG A 6 94.30 66.71 25.64
CA ARG A 6 92.97 66.97 26.19
C ARG A 6 92.41 65.67 26.77
N ARG A 7 92.17 65.61 28.08
CA ARG A 7 91.42 64.53 28.73
C ARG A 7 89.92 64.79 28.56
N GLN A 8 89.22 63.88 27.90
CA GLN A 8 87.74 63.82 27.89
C GLN A 8 87.26 63.22 29.22
N PRO A 9 86.29 63.84 29.93
CA PRO A 9 85.68 63.21 31.10
C PRO A 9 84.63 62.16 30.70
N ALA A 10 84.64 61.06 31.43
CA ALA A 10 83.80 59.88 31.26
C ALA A 10 82.32 60.15 31.58
N VAL A 11 81.51 60.46 30.57
CA VAL A 11 80.03 60.52 30.66
C VAL A 11 79.37 59.38 29.85
N SER A 12 80.11 58.29 29.58
CA SER A 12 79.66 57.22 28.68
C SER A 12 78.97 56.05 29.40
N GLY A 13 79.09 55.91 30.73
CA GLY A 13 78.56 54.75 31.47
C GLY A 13 77.04 54.78 31.71
N GLY A 14 76.51 55.88 32.24
CA GLY A 14 75.09 55.99 32.64
C GLY A 14 74.10 55.96 31.46
N ARG A 15 74.44 56.60 30.33
CA ARG A 15 73.61 56.59 29.11
C ARG A 15 73.51 55.21 28.47
N ARG A 16 74.59 54.40 28.55
CA ARG A 16 74.62 53.03 28.02
C ARG A 16 73.81 52.07 28.89
N MET A 17 73.81 52.26 30.21
CA MET A 17 73.02 51.47 31.14
C MET A 17 71.52 51.72 31.00
N ILE A 18 71.09 52.98 30.87
CA ILE A 18 69.69 53.34 30.62
C ILE A 18 69.22 52.83 29.25
N ALA A 19 70.08 52.93 28.22
CA ALA A 19 69.78 52.37 26.90
C ALA A 19 69.59 50.85 26.96
N TRP A 20 70.48 50.13 27.66
CA TRP A 20 70.40 48.68 27.82
C TRP A 20 69.11 48.23 28.53
N LEU A 21 68.71 48.91 29.62
CA LEU A 21 67.46 48.64 30.33
C LEU A 21 66.22 48.85 29.45
N LYS A 22 66.21 49.94 28.67
CA LYS A 22 65.09 50.26 27.75
C LYS A 22 64.96 49.22 26.63
N THR A 23 66.07 48.78 26.05
CA THR A 23 66.05 47.77 24.98
C THR A 23 65.55 46.43 25.50
N ASN A 24 65.97 46.01 26.70
CA ASN A 24 65.47 44.77 27.31
C ASN A 24 63.99 44.85 27.67
N ALA A 25 63.51 45.99 28.17
CA ALA A 25 62.09 46.21 28.42
C ALA A 25 61.25 46.16 27.14
N LEU A 26 61.73 46.73 26.03
CA LEU A 26 61.06 46.67 24.73
C LEU A 26 61.05 45.24 24.17
N LEU A 27 62.15 44.50 24.28
CA LEU A 27 62.21 43.09 23.88
C LEU A 27 61.24 42.23 24.68
N ALA A 28 61.16 42.43 26.00
CA ALA A 28 60.20 41.72 26.84
C ALA A 28 58.74 42.03 26.48
N ALA A 29 58.43 43.30 26.18
CA ALA A 29 57.09 43.71 25.75
C ALA A 29 56.71 43.10 24.38
N LEU A 30 57.64 43.06 23.42
CA LEU A 30 57.41 42.44 22.12
C LEU A 30 57.21 40.93 22.23
N LEU A 31 57.99 40.25 23.07
CA LEU A 31 57.82 38.82 23.34
C LEU A 31 56.46 38.53 23.98
N ALA A 32 56.03 39.34 24.96
CA ALA A 32 54.72 39.19 25.58
C ALA A 32 53.59 39.39 24.56
N LEU A 33 53.70 40.38 23.68
CA LEU A 33 52.70 40.65 22.65
C LEU A 33 52.65 39.54 21.58
N ALA A 34 53.80 38.97 21.20
CA ALA A 34 53.87 37.81 20.32
C ALA A 34 53.19 36.58 20.94
N VAL A 35 53.37 36.34 22.24
CA VAL A 35 52.70 35.24 22.97
C VAL A 35 51.18 35.44 23.02
N VAL A 36 50.71 36.67 23.26
CA VAL A 36 49.27 36.97 23.24
C VAL A 36 48.69 36.78 21.84
N ALA A 37 49.38 37.25 20.80
CA ALA A 37 48.95 37.08 19.42
C ALA A 37 48.91 35.61 19.00
N SER A 38 49.90 34.80 19.39
CA SER A 38 49.91 33.37 19.11
C SER A 38 48.80 32.63 19.88
N ALA A 39 48.56 32.98 21.14
CA ALA A 39 47.47 32.41 21.94
C ALA A 39 46.09 32.73 21.34
N ALA A 40 45.88 33.99 20.92
CA ALA A 40 44.65 34.41 20.23
C ALA A 40 44.49 33.67 18.90
N GLY A 41 45.56 33.53 18.11
CA GLY A 41 45.57 32.75 16.88
C GLY A 41 45.16 31.29 17.11
N VAL A 42 45.74 30.62 18.12
CA VAL A 42 45.38 29.24 18.47
C VAL A 42 43.91 29.14 18.91
N GLN A 43 43.41 30.07 19.72
CA GLN A 43 42.01 30.08 20.16
C GLN A 43 41.03 30.26 18.99
N THR A 44 41.33 31.17 18.05
CA THR A 44 40.47 31.38 16.87
C THR A 44 40.40 30.14 15.98
N LEU A 45 41.53 29.44 15.78
CA LEU A 45 41.54 28.19 15.01
C LEU A 45 40.75 27.08 15.70
N ARG A 46 40.84 26.95 17.03
CA ARG A 46 40.05 25.97 17.79
C ARG A 46 38.55 26.23 17.64
N LEU A 47 38.12 27.48 17.85
CA LEU A 47 36.71 27.87 17.69
C LEU A 47 36.19 27.64 16.26
N ALA A 48 37.01 27.96 15.25
CA ALA A 48 36.66 27.71 13.85
C ALA A 48 36.55 26.20 13.53
N GLY A 49 37.37 25.36 14.17
CA GLY A 49 37.27 23.90 14.09
C GLY A 49 35.94 23.39 14.63
N GLU A 50 35.62 23.74 15.88
CA GLU A 50 34.36 23.33 16.54
C GLU A 50 33.11 23.76 15.76
N GLN A 51 33.11 24.98 15.20
CA GLN A 51 32.00 25.47 14.37
C GLN A 51 31.82 24.64 13.08
N ARG A 52 32.91 24.19 12.47
CA ARG A 52 32.87 23.32 11.28
C ARG A 52 32.35 21.94 11.63
N ASP A 53 32.87 21.34 12.70
CA ASP A 53 32.46 20.01 13.16
C ASP A 53 30.97 20.00 13.55
N HIS A 54 30.49 21.10 14.17
CA HIS A 54 29.09 21.26 14.49
C HIS A 54 28.22 21.42 13.22
N ALA A 55 28.66 22.24 12.27
CA ALA A 55 27.96 22.40 10.99
C ALA A 55 27.92 21.10 10.18
N ASP A 56 29.00 20.31 10.19
CA ASP A 56 29.08 19.04 9.50
C ASP A 56 28.19 17.98 10.16
N THR A 57 28.13 17.95 11.50
CA THR A 57 27.19 17.09 12.23
C THR A 57 25.74 17.42 11.88
N LEU A 58 25.36 18.71 11.86
CA LEU A 58 24.01 19.14 11.48
C LEU A 58 23.67 18.80 10.03
N ARG A 59 24.63 18.95 9.09
CA ARG A 59 24.45 18.57 7.69
C ARG A 59 24.21 17.08 7.54
N ARG A 60 25.01 16.24 8.21
CA ARG A 60 24.85 14.77 8.17
C ARG A 60 23.51 14.36 8.73
N HIS A 61 23.11 14.90 9.89
CA HIS A 61 21.79 14.62 10.44
C HIS A 61 20.64 15.09 9.54
N ALA A 62 20.76 16.26 8.91
CA ALA A 62 19.75 16.72 7.96
C ALA A 62 19.65 15.79 6.74
N GLN A 63 20.78 15.29 6.24
CA GLN A 63 20.81 14.30 5.14
C GLN A 63 20.21 12.96 5.57
N GLU A 64 20.50 12.48 6.77
CA GLU A 64 19.93 11.26 7.33
C GLU A 64 18.41 11.38 7.49
N LEU A 65 17.91 12.48 8.07
CA LEU A 65 16.49 12.74 8.22
C LEU A 65 15.78 12.86 6.87
N ALA A 66 16.41 13.50 5.88
CA ALA A 66 15.87 13.56 4.53
C ALA A 66 15.79 12.17 3.89
N ALA A 67 16.85 11.37 3.98
CA ALA A 67 16.87 10.00 3.46
C ALA A 67 15.82 9.11 4.14
N LEU A 68 15.65 9.23 5.46
CA LEU A 68 14.60 8.53 6.21
C LEU A 68 13.19 8.98 5.78
N GLY A 69 12.99 10.29 5.58
CA GLY A 69 11.74 10.84 5.07
C GLY A 69 11.41 10.33 3.67
N ASP A 70 12.40 10.28 2.78
CA ASP A 70 12.25 9.77 1.42
C ASP A 70 11.91 8.28 1.40
N ALA A 71 12.64 7.49 2.19
CA ALA A 71 12.37 6.06 2.35
C ALA A 71 10.98 5.78 2.92
N ALA A 72 10.53 6.55 3.92
CA ALA A 72 9.19 6.42 4.50
C ALA A 72 8.09 6.78 3.49
N ARG A 73 8.29 7.84 2.69
CA ARG A 73 7.35 8.22 1.62
C ARG A 73 7.27 7.14 0.56
N GLN A 74 8.40 6.62 0.11
CA GLN A 74 8.45 5.54 -0.88
C GLN A 74 7.76 4.27 -0.37
N ALA A 75 8.07 3.83 0.85
CA ALA A 75 7.43 2.67 1.45
C ALA A 75 5.89 2.83 1.58
N THR A 76 5.43 4.04 1.88
CA THR A 76 3.99 4.36 1.95
C THR A 76 3.34 4.30 0.55
N GLU A 77 4.00 4.85 -0.46
CA GLU A 77 3.47 4.82 -1.83
C GLU A 77 3.46 3.41 -2.42
N ASP A 78 4.49 2.60 -2.14
CA ASP A 78 4.55 1.19 -2.53
C ASP A 78 3.43 0.39 -1.86
N ALA A 79 3.20 0.60 -0.56
CA ALA A 79 2.10 -0.02 0.18
C ALA A 79 0.73 0.37 -0.40
N ARG A 80 0.52 1.66 -0.68
CA ARG A 80 -0.72 2.15 -1.32
C ARG A 80 -0.90 1.61 -2.73
N ALA A 81 0.18 1.45 -3.49
CA ALA A 81 0.12 0.86 -4.82
C ALA A 81 -0.35 -0.60 -4.76
N GLU A 82 0.18 -1.38 -3.82
CA GLU A 82 -0.24 -2.77 -3.61
C GLU A 82 -1.69 -2.87 -3.10
N GLU A 83 -2.10 -1.99 -2.17
CA GLU A 83 -3.49 -1.89 -1.75
C GLU A 83 -4.43 -1.61 -2.91
N ARG A 84 -4.08 -0.65 -3.78
CA ARG A 84 -4.86 -0.33 -5.00
C ARG A 84 -4.93 -1.51 -5.96
N ARG A 85 -3.81 -2.21 -6.17
CA ARG A 85 -3.77 -3.42 -7.01
C ARG A 85 -4.75 -4.47 -6.47
N ARG A 86 -4.65 -4.82 -5.19
CA ARG A 86 -5.50 -5.84 -4.54
C ARG A 86 -6.97 -5.44 -4.58
N TYR A 87 -7.26 -4.18 -4.26
CA TYR A 87 -8.64 -3.68 -4.28
C TYR A 87 -9.26 -3.75 -5.68
N THR A 88 -8.52 -3.32 -6.70
CA THR A 88 -8.97 -3.38 -8.10
C THR A 88 -9.24 -4.82 -8.53
N ALA A 89 -8.32 -5.74 -8.25
CA ALA A 89 -8.49 -7.16 -8.58
C ALA A 89 -9.71 -7.77 -7.88
N LEU A 90 -9.94 -7.44 -6.61
CA LEU A 90 -11.14 -7.89 -5.88
C LEU A 90 -12.43 -7.31 -6.47
N GLN A 91 -12.43 -6.04 -6.88
CA GLN A 91 -13.59 -5.44 -7.54
C GLN A 91 -13.94 -6.15 -8.86
N GLU A 92 -12.93 -6.41 -9.69
CA GLU A 92 -13.12 -7.15 -10.95
C GLU A 92 -13.70 -8.55 -10.71
N ILE A 93 -13.24 -9.24 -9.66
CA ILE A 93 -13.78 -10.56 -9.27
C ILE A 93 -15.24 -10.44 -8.84
N VAL A 94 -15.57 -9.46 -7.99
CA VAL A 94 -16.95 -9.24 -7.52
C VAL A 94 -17.89 -8.95 -8.69
N ASP A 95 -17.48 -8.07 -9.60
CA ASP A 95 -18.31 -7.68 -10.75
C ASP A 95 -18.44 -8.81 -11.77
N GLY A 96 -17.37 -9.59 -11.97
CA GLY A 96 -17.40 -10.83 -12.75
C GLY A 96 -18.38 -11.86 -12.18
N THR A 97 -18.28 -12.15 -10.87
CA THR A 97 -19.19 -13.09 -10.18
C THR A 97 -20.64 -12.62 -10.20
N ARG A 98 -20.90 -11.30 -10.08
CA ARG A 98 -22.26 -10.76 -10.24
C ARG A 98 -22.81 -11.05 -11.63
N THR A 99 -22.00 -10.83 -12.66
CA THR A 99 -22.39 -11.11 -14.05
C THR A 99 -22.68 -12.60 -14.26
N GLU A 100 -21.83 -13.49 -13.73
CA GLU A 100 -22.03 -14.95 -13.76
C GLU A 100 -23.36 -15.34 -13.09
N LEU A 101 -23.65 -14.78 -11.91
CA LEU A 101 -24.88 -15.04 -11.17
C LEU A 101 -26.13 -14.53 -11.87
N ASP A 102 -26.07 -13.35 -12.48
CA ASP A 102 -27.21 -12.78 -13.21
C ASP A 102 -27.51 -13.58 -14.49
N ALA A 103 -26.48 -14.07 -15.18
CA ALA A 103 -26.65 -15.01 -16.28
C ALA A 103 -27.29 -16.33 -15.82
N ALA A 104 -26.79 -16.95 -14.75
CA ALA A 104 -27.36 -18.18 -14.19
C ALA A 104 -28.83 -18.00 -13.76
N ARG A 105 -29.17 -16.84 -13.18
CA ARG A 105 -30.56 -16.50 -12.84
C ARG A 105 -31.45 -16.38 -14.08
N ALA A 106 -30.96 -15.74 -15.15
CA ALA A 106 -31.70 -15.63 -16.40
C ALA A 106 -31.94 -17.01 -17.04
N ASP A 107 -30.92 -17.87 -17.03
CA ASP A 107 -31.02 -19.24 -17.53
C ASP A 107 -32.01 -20.07 -16.70
N ALA A 108 -31.98 -19.94 -15.37
CA ALA A 108 -32.94 -20.60 -14.49
C ALA A 108 -34.39 -20.15 -14.76
N VAL A 109 -34.62 -18.86 -15.01
CA VAL A 109 -35.95 -18.34 -15.40
C VAL A 109 -36.38 -18.88 -16.76
N ALA A 110 -35.47 -18.94 -17.74
CA ALA A 110 -35.76 -19.47 -19.07
C ALA A 110 -36.09 -20.97 -19.02
N ALA A 111 -35.36 -21.75 -18.21
CA ALA A 111 -35.60 -23.17 -17.98
C ALA A 111 -36.96 -23.42 -17.31
N ALA A 112 -37.28 -22.67 -16.25
CA ALA A 112 -38.59 -22.75 -15.59
C ALA A 112 -39.75 -22.44 -16.57
N ALA A 113 -39.60 -21.41 -17.40
CA ALA A 113 -40.59 -21.07 -18.41
C ALA A 113 -40.73 -22.14 -19.50
N ALA A 114 -39.63 -22.80 -19.90
CA ALA A 114 -39.67 -23.91 -20.84
C ALA A 114 -40.36 -25.15 -20.26
N GLY A 115 -40.07 -25.48 -19.00
CA GLY A 115 -40.73 -26.55 -18.26
C GLY A 115 -42.24 -26.31 -18.17
N GLU A 116 -42.67 -25.10 -17.85
CA GLU A 116 -44.08 -24.74 -17.79
C GLU A 116 -44.79 -24.90 -19.14
N ARG A 117 -44.18 -24.42 -20.23
CA ARG A 117 -44.71 -24.61 -21.60
C ARG A 117 -44.83 -26.09 -21.96
N LEU A 118 -43.87 -26.92 -21.57
CA LEU A 118 -43.91 -28.37 -21.81
C LEU A 118 -45.09 -29.00 -21.06
N ARG A 119 -45.30 -28.66 -19.79
CA ARG A 119 -46.43 -29.14 -18.98
C ARG A 119 -47.77 -28.76 -19.59
N GLN A 120 -47.91 -27.51 -20.04
CA GLN A 120 -49.13 -27.03 -20.71
C GLN A 120 -49.42 -27.80 -22.00
N ARG A 121 -48.40 -28.08 -22.82
CA ARG A 121 -48.54 -28.88 -24.04
C ARG A 121 -48.94 -30.33 -23.73
N LEU A 122 -48.30 -30.96 -22.73
CA LEU A 122 -48.64 -32.32 -22.32
C LEU A 122 -50.07 -32.42 -21.77
N ALA A 123 -50.51 -31.42 -20.98
CA ALA A 123 -51.88 -31.34 -20.50
C ALA A 123 -52.89 -31.22 -21.66
N ALA A 124 -52.60 -30.37 -22.65
CA ALA A 124 -53.45 -30.20 -23.83
C ALA A 124 -53.55 -31.51 -24.67
N ILE A 125 -52.43 -32.20 -24.90
CA ILE A 125 -52.41 -33.49 -25.60
C ILE A 125 -53.23 -34.54 -24.83
N THR A 126 -53.03 -34.63 -23.51
CA THR A 126 -53.73 -35.61 -22.66
C THR A 126 -55.23 -35.36 -22.65
N ALA A 127 -55.66 -34.08 -22.58
CA ALA A 127 -57.07 -33.71 -22.67
C ALA A 127 -57.67 -34.06 -24.05
N GLY A 128 -56.94 -33.80 -25.13
CA GLY A 128 -57.34 -34.15 -26.50
C GLY A 128 -57.54 -35.67 -26.69
N CYS A 129 -56.64 -36.50 -26.17
CA CYS A 129 -56.76 -37.96 -26.22
C CYS A 129 -57.99 -38.48 -25.45
N ARG A 130 -58.34 -37.89 -24.30
CA ARG A 130 -59.58 -38.25 -23.57
C ARG A 130 -60.84 -37.86 -24.35
N GLY A 131 -60.81 -36.74 -25.09
CA GLY A 131 -61.93 -36.31 -25.93
C GLY A 131 -62.10 -37.14 -27.21
N ALA A 132 -61.00 -37.60 -27.82
CA ALA A 132 -61.03 -38.40 -29.05
C ALA A 132 -61.28 -39.90 -28.81
N GLY A 133 -61.00 -40.42 -27.61
CA GLY A 133 -61.15 -41.83 -27.24
C GLY A 133 -62.59 -42.29 -26.94
N SER A 134 -63.61 -41.55 -27.36
CA SER A 134 -65.01 -42.01 -27.29
C SER A 134 -65.30 -43.00 -28.42
N ASP A 135 -64.51 -44.07 -28.49
CA ASP A 135 -64.81 -45.24 -29.30
C ASP A 135 -65.86 -46.05 -28.51
N PRO A 136 -67.08 -46.30 -29.05
CA PRO A 136 -68.18 -46.86 -28.26
C PRO A 136 -67.91 -48.24 -27.64
N GLY A 137 -66.85 -48.93 -28.07
CA GLY A 137 -66.44 -50.25 -27.58
C GLY A 137 -65.34 -50.24 -26.51
N ALA A 138 -64.68 -49.11 -26.23
CA ALA A 138 -63.65 -49.04 -25.20
C ALA A 138 -64.28 -48.71 -23.85
N THR A 139 -64.03 -49.55 -22.83
CA THR A 139 -64.46 -49.27 -21.45
C THR A 139 -63.86 -47.95 -20.98
N ALA A 140 -64.70 -46.96 -20.68
CA ALA A 140 -64.27 -45.69 -20.11
C ALA A 140 -63.39 -45.94 -18.87
N GLY A 141 -62.19 -45.37 -18.84
CA GLY A 141 -61.30 -45.45 -17.68
C GLY A 141 -62.03 -44.95 -16.43
N GLY A 142 -62.05 -45.75 -15.37
CA GLY A 142 -62.76 -45.40 -14.14
C GLY A 142 -62.14 -44.23 -13.36
N PRO A 143 -62.87 -43.62 -12.41
CA PRO A 143 -62.42 -42.45 -11.62
C PRO A 143 -61.05 -42.60 -10.93
N ALA A 144 -60.66 -43.85 -10.61
CA ALA A 144 -59.36 -44.17 -10.02
C ALA A 144 -58.17 -43.96 -10.99
N ALA A 145 -58.38 -44.09 -12.31
CA ALA A 145 -57.33 -43.86 -13.30
C ALA A 145 -57.06 -42.35 -13.50
N SER A 146 -58.11 -41.51 -13.43
CA SER A 146 -57.95 -40.06 -13.44
C SER A 146 -57.23 -39.53 -12.20
N SER A 147 -57.55 -40.05 -11.01
CA SER A 147 -56.90 -39.60 -9.76
C SER A 147 -55.42 -39.95 -9.70
N ALA A 148 -55.00 -41.09 -10.27
CA ALA A 148 -53.59 -41.46 -10.37
C ALA A 148 -52.79 -40.53 -11.30
N ALA A 149 -53.39 -40.08 -12.42
CA ALA A 149 -52.76 -39.15 -13.34
C ALA A 149 -52.59 -37.74 -12.70
N ASP A 150 -53.58 -37.28 -11.95
CA ASP A 150 -53.51 -35.99 -11.24
C ASP A 150 -52.44 -36.02 -10.13
N LEU A 151 -52.32 -37.14 -9.42
CA LEU A 151 -51.29 -37.33 -8.40
C LEU A 151 -49.87 -37.33 -9.01
N LEU A 152 -49.67 -38.01 -10.13
CA LEU A 152 -48.41 -37.98 -10.87
C LEU A 152 -48.04 -36.56 -11.33
N ALA A 153 -49.01 -35.80 -11.83
CA ALA A 153 -48.80 -34.41 -12.22
C ALA A 153 -48.39 -33.52 -11.02
N ASP A 154 -48.97 -33.75 -9.84
CA ASP A 154 -48.56 -33.04 -8.62
C ASP A 154 -47.17 -33.42 -8.14
N VAL A 155 -46.84 -34.71 -8.11
CA VAL A 155 -45.51 -35.19 -7.76
C VAL A 155 -44.47 -34.62 -8.73
N GLN A 156 -44.74 -34.64 -10.03
CA GLN A 156 -43.83 -34.06 -11.03
C GLN A 156 -43.60 -32.57 -10.79
N ARG A 157 -44.67 -31.78 -10.54
CA ARG A 157 -44.52 -30.35 -10.22
C ARG A 157 -43.64 -30.12 -8.98
N ARG A 158 -43.80 -30.95 -7.94
CA ARG A 158 -43.00 -30.85 -6.71
C ARG A 158 -41.55 -31.25 -6.94
N LEU A 159 -41.29 -32.28 -7.77
CA LEU A 159 -39.95 -32.69 -8.15
C LEU A 159 -39.25 -31.61 -8.98
N ASP A 160 -39.94 -31.02 -9.96
CA ASP A 160 -39.40 -29.90 -10.75
C ASP A 160 -39.05 -28.72 -9.84
N ALA A 161 -39.95 -28.32 -8.95
CA ALA A 161 -39.71 -27.21 -8.02
C ALA A 161 -38.55 -27.48 -7.06
N ALA A 162 -38.39 -28.73 -6.60
CA ALA A 162 -37.25 -29.14 -5.79
C ALA A 162 -35.95 -29.10 -6.59
N ALA A 163 -35.95 -29.61 -7.83
CA ALA A 163 -34.81 -29.58 -8.73
C ALA A 163 -34.36 -28.14 -9.04
N ASP A 164 -35.29 -27.23 -9.33
CA ASP A 164 -35.02 -25.80 -9.54
C ASP A 164 -34.45 -25.13 -8.28
N GLY A 165 -34.90 -25.53 -7.09
CA GLY A 165 -34.35 -25.07 -5.82
C GLY A 165 -32.90 -25.53 -5.62
N ILE A 166 -32.63 -26.81 -5.87
CA ILE A 166 -31.29 -27.39 -5.76
C ILE A 166 -30.34 -26.75 -6.78
N ALA A 167 -30.76 -26.61 -8.04
CA ALA A 167 -29.94 -26.00 -9.09
C ALA A 167 -29.53 -24.57 -8.73
N ARG A 168 -30.50 -23.72 -8.32
CA ARG A 168 -30.19 -22.35 -7.89
C ARG A 168 -29.23 -22.27 -6.72
N HIS A 169 -29.33 -23.20 -5.77
CA HIS A 169 -28.40 -23.26 -4.64
C HIS A 169 -27.00 -23.71 -5.09
N ALA A 170 -26.93 -24.73 -5.95
CA ALA A 170 -25.68 -25.23 -6.50
C ALA A 170 -24.94 -24.15 -7.31
N ASP A 171 -25.64 -23.45 -8.20
CA ASP A 171 -25.07 -22.36 -9.00
C ASP A 171 -24.54 -21.23 -8.11
N ALA A 172 -25.29 -20.86 -7.07
CA ALA A 172 -24.86 -19.83 -6.12
C ALA A 172 -23.64 -20.26 -5.30
N ALA A 173 -23.60 -21.52 -4.84
CA ALA A 173 -22.48 -22.07 -4.10
C ALA A 173 -21.22 -22.18 -4.97
N GLU A 174 -21.37 -22.61 -6.22
CA GLU A 174 -20.27 -22.69 -7.18
C GLU A 174 -19.71 -21.30 -7.52
N ALA A 175 -20.56 -20.32 -7.83
CA ALA A 175 -20.15 -18.96 -8.10
C ALA A 175 -19.40 -18.34 -6.88
N ALA A 176 -19.90 -18.59 -5.67
CA ALA A 176 -19.24 -18.14 -4.44
C ALA A 176 -17.88 -18.84 -4.23
N GLY A 177 -17.80 -20.15 -4.45
CA GLY A 177 -16.56 -20.93 -4.34
C GLY A 177 -15.49 -20.43 -5.30
N ARG A 178 -15.83 -20.31 -6.59
CA ARG A 178 -14.91 -19.77 -7.61
C ARG A 178 -14.48 -18.34 -7.30
N ALA A 179 -15.40 -17.50 -6.80
CA ALA A 179 -15.06 -16.14 -6.38
C ALA A 179 -14.03 -16.13 -5.24
N CYS A 180 -14.21 -17.00 -4.23
CA CYS A 180 -13.27 -17.15 -3.12
C CYS A 180 -11.89 -17.61 -3.59
N GLU A 181 -11.82 -18.59 -4.50
CA GLU A 181 -10.57 -19.07 -5.08
C GLU A 181 -9.84 -17.95 -5.84
N ARG A 182 -10.55 -17.26 -6.74
CA ARG A 182 -10.00 -16.13 -7.49
C ARG A 182 -9.54 -15.00 -6.56
N ALA A 183 -10.31 -14.70 -5.51
CA ALA A 183 -9.96 -13.67 -4.55
C ALA A 183 -8.71 -14.04 -3.76
N TYR A 184 -8.56 -15.30 -3.37
CA TYR A 184 -7.34 -15.80 -2.72
C TYR A 184 -6.12 -15.65 -3.63
N ASP A 185 -6.23 -16.07 -4.89
CA ASP A 185 -5.15 -15.95 -5.87
C ASP A 185 -4.78 -14.50 -6.16
N ALA A 186 -5.75 -13.57 -6.14
CA ALA A 186 -5.53 -12.14 -6.33
C ALA A 186 -4.84 -11.45 -5.14
N LEU A 187 -4.96 -12.02 -3.94
CA LEU A 187 -4.32 -11.50 -2.72
C LEU A 187 -2.88 -11.98 -2.53
N LYS A 188 -2.46 -12.97 -3.32
CA LYS A 188 -1.07 -13.44 -3.41
C LYS A 188 -0.20 -12.44 -4.17
#